data_AF-A0A2G9S6E0-F1
#
_entry.id   AF-A0A2G9S6E0-F1
#
_cell.length_a   1.000
_cell.length_b   1.000
_cell.length_c   1.000
_cell.angle_alpha   90.00
_cell.angle_beta   90.00
_cell.angle_gamma   90.00
#
_symmetry.space_group_name_H-M   'P 1'
#
loop_
_entity.id
_entity.type
_entity.pdbx_description
1 polymer ?
#
loop_
_entity_poly.entity_id
_entity_poly.type
_entity_poly.pdbx_seq_one_letter_code
_entity_poly.pdbx_strand_id
1 'polypeptide(L)'
;IGDALQYAVQSVISEVHGARPLSSKITIILVADKSDDQVNDAASSATANRISVFPIGVGSRYDEDELSILAGPSAIHKITKLQLFDDLPTILLLGNDFINKLCYDSIKVCTDDDGNQRKGPGPPRWNPEKRRETSKRTSQSGYIKLDLDGTCKGSSNRHIVTFDGLNFKLISNCSYVLFDDKMNNVEVILQNGECRSLSHQTCMNSVQVKHDQEEVTLFNNMQVSVNGRSVTVPHHSSVFEIDVYGAVIHEVKIPKLGFVLTFTPSINEFMLQLNPHVFSSSTSGLCGKYCKDR
;
A
#
# COMPACT_ATOMS: atom_id res chain seq x y z
N ILE A 1 29.02 4.97 -9.35
CA ILE A 1 27.55 4.73 -9.34
C ILE A 1 27.26 3.30 -8.94
N GLY A 2 27.99 2.33 -9.49
CA GLY A 2 27.91 0.91 -9.18
C GLY A 2 28.05 0.60 -7.69
N ASP A 3 29.09 1.10 -7.02
CA ASP A 3 29.32 0.84 -5.59
C ASP A 3 28.19 1.40 -4.72
N ALA A 4 27.67 2.57 -5.07
CA ALA A 4 26.54 3.20 -4.35
C ALA A 4 25.25 2.38 -4.50
N LEU A 5 24.95 1.91 -5.72
CA LEU A 5 23.80 1.03 -5.95
C LEU A 5 23.98 -0.32 -5.24
N GLN A 6 25.17 -0.91 -5.31
CA GLN A 6 25.48 -2.17 -4.65
C GLN A 6 25.31 -2.06 -3.13
N TYR A 7 25.80 -0.97 -2.54
CA TYR A 7 25.60 -0.66 -1.14
C TYR A 7 24.11 -0.51 -0.78
N ALA A 8 23.34 0.19 -1.62
CA ALA A 8 21.90 0.35 -1.42
C ALA A 8 21.17 -1.01 -1.45
N VAL A 9 21.52 -1.89 -2.39
CA VAL A 9 20.96 -3.25 -2.51
C VAL A 9 21.27 -4.08 -1.26
N GLN A 10 22.52 -4.06 -0.80
CA GLN A 10 23.00 -4.93 0.29
C GLN A 10 22.65 -4.40 1.69
N SER A 11 22.61 -3.09 1.86
CA SER A 11 22.47 -2.47 3.19
C SER A 11 21.11 -1.80 3.34
N VAL A 12 20.79 -0.83 2.49
CA VAL A 12 19.61 0.02 2.66
C VAL A 12 18.29 -0.72 2.37
N ILE A 13 18.30 -1.59 1.37
CA ILE A 13 17.10 -2.23 0.81
C ILE A 13 17.07 -3.74 1.14
N SER A 14 17.92 -4.17 2.08
CA SER A 14 17.98 -5.54 2.55
C SER A 14 16.93 -5.84 3.62
N GLU A 15 16.46 -7.08 3.66
CA GLU A 15 15.43 -7.51 4.62
C GLU A 15 15.91 -7.41 6.07
N VAL A 16 17.20 -7.68 6.29
CA VAL A 16 17.86 -7.56 7.60
C VAL A 16 17.90 -6.14 8.13
N HIS A 17 17.78 -5.13 7.26
CA HIS A 17 17.70 -3.71 7.61
C HIS A 17 16.26 -3.16 7.49
N GLY A 18 15.25 -4.05 7.48
CA GLY A 18 13.83 -3.67 7.55
C GLY A 18 13.15 -3.49 6.20
N ALA A 19 13.82 -3.81 5.08
CA ALA A 19 13.14 -3.82 3.79
C ALA A 19 12.15 -5.00 3.71
N ARG A 20 10.98 -4.76 3.12
CA ARG A 20 9.91 -5.75 3.07
C ARG A 20 10.30 -6.95 2.18
N PRO A 21 10.26 -8.19 2.71
CA PRO A 21 10.50 -9.39 1.93
C PRO A 21 9.51 -9.55 0.78
N LEU A 22 9.97 -10.06 -0.37
CA LEU A 22 9.16 -10.37 -1.55
C LEU A 22 8.38 -9.20 -2.17
N SER A 23 8.62 -7.96 -1.73
CA SER A 23 8.03 -6.76 -2.32
C SER A 23 8.91 -6.18 -3.41
N SER A 24 8.29 -5.65 -4.47
CA SER A 24 9.00 -4.82 -5.45
C SER A 24 9.56 -3.59 -4.75
N LYS A 25 10.86 -3.41 -4.85
CA LYS A 25 11.58 -2.29 -4.24
C LYS A 25 11.95 -1.30 -5.34
N ILE A 26 11.99 -0.02 -5.00
CA ILE A 26 12.35 1.03 -5.94
C ILE A 26 13.57 1.77 -5.42
N THR A 27 14.55 1.99 -6.30
CA THR A 27 15.70 2.87 -6.06
C THR A 27 15.66 4.01 -7.06
N ILE A 28 15.59 5.24 -6.58
CA ILE A 28 15.77 6.43 -7.42
C ILE A 28 17.23 6.86 -7.29
N ILE A 29 17.93 7.02 -8.41
CA ILE A 29 19.35 7.41 -8.41
C ILE A 29 19.54 8.69 -9.24
N LEU A 30 20.15 9.71 -8.63
CA LEU A 30 20.49 10.95 -9.30
C LEU A 30 21.89 10.80 -9.92
N VAL A 31 22.02 11.06 -11.21
CA VAL A 31 23.27 10.92 -11.96
C VAL A 31 23.58 12.23 -12.67
N ALA A 32 24.65 12.90 -12.26
CA ALA A 32 25.05 14.18 -12.84
C ALA A 32 26.33 14.11 -13.70
N ASP A 33 27.07 13.02 -13.57
CA ASP A 33 28.34 12.79 -14.25
C ASP A 33 28.52 11.30 -14.56
N LYS A 34 29.56 10.98 -15.34
CA LYS A 34 29.91 9.60 -15.68
C LYS A 34 30.35 8.81 -14.45
N SER A 35 30.05 7.52 -14.43
CA SER A 35 30.48 6.63 -13.36
C SER A 35 32.00 6.36 -13.39
N ASP A 36 32.66 6.46 -12.23
CA ASP A 36 34.06 6.04 -12.05
C ASP A 36 34.22 4.52 -11.87
N ASP A 37 33.12 3.82 -11.57
CA ASP A 37 33.04 2.38 -11.29
C ASP A 37 32.12 1.65 -12.29
N GLN A 38 32.19 0.32 -12.32
CA GLN A 38 31.33 -0.48 -13.20
C GLN A 38 29.89 -0.54 -12.69
N VAL A 39 28.94 -0.29 -13.59
CA VAL A 39 27.51 -0.22 -13.26
C VAL A 39 26.74 -1.53 -13.53
N ASN A 40 27.27 -2.40 -14.40
CA ASN A 40 26.60 -3.61 -14.88
C ASN A 40 26.29 -4.60 -13.76
N ASP A 41 27.28 -4.92 -12.91
CA ASP A 41 27.13 -5.91 -11.85
C ASP A 41 26.14 -5.43 -10.80
N ALA A 42 26.19 -4.14 -10.44
CA ALA A 42 25.26 -3.54 -9.51
C ALA A 42 23.83 -3.49 -10.05
N ALA A 43 23.65 -3.16 -11.33
CA ALA A 43 22.34 -3.18 -11.98
C ALA A 43 21.76 -4.60 -12.08
N SER A 44 22.61 -5.58 -12.39
CA SER A 44 22.23 -7.01 -12.43
C SER A 44 21.87 -7.52 -11.04
N SER A 45 22.64 -7.14 -10.02
CA SER A 45 22.36 -7.46 -8.61
C SER A 45 21.04 -6.84 -8.15
N ALA A 46 20.77 -5.58 -8.49
CA ALA A 46 19.49 -4.93 -8.19
C ALA A 46 18.31 -5.66 -8.83
N THR A 47 18.43 -6.02 -10.11
CA THR A 47 17.40 -6.74 -10.86
C THR A 47 17.13 -8.14 -10.27
N ALA A 48 18.18 -8.90 -9.95
CA ALA A 48 18.07 -10.21 -9.31
C ALA A 48 17.36 -10.15 -7.93
N ASN A 49 17.52 -9.02 -7.22
CA ASN A 49 16.87 -8.77 -5.94
C ASN A 49 15.49 -8.09 -6.06
N ARG A 50 14.89 -8.05 -7.27
CA ARG A 50 13.59 -7.42 -7.56
C ARG A 50 13.53 -5.93 -7.19
N ILE A 51 14.63 -5.22 -7.41
CA ILE A 51 14.75 -3.77 -7.21
C ILE A 51 14.66 -3.09 -8.58
N SER A 52 13.65 -2.26 -8.79
CA SER A 52 13.52 -1.39 -9.96
C SER A 52 14.30 -0.09 -9.75
N VAL A 53 15.28 0.17 -10.61
CA VAL A 53 16.09 1.40 -10.55
C VAL A 53 15.51 2.45 -11.51
N PHE A 54 15.32 3.67 -11.02
CA PHE A 54 14.85 4.84 -11.75
C PHE A 54 15.94 5.91 -11.76
N PRO A 55 16.80 5.91 -12.79
CA PRO A 55 17.83 6.90 -12.94
C PRO A 55 17.25 8.25 -13.38
N ILE A 56 17.72 9.32 -12.72
CA ILE A 56 17.46 10.71 -13.09
C ILE A 56 18.79 11.33 -13.50
N GLY A 57 18.98 11.51 -14.80
CA GLY A 57 20.12 12.25 -15.36
C GLY A 57 19.93 13.74 -15.15
N VAL A 58 20.90 14.43 -14.56
CA VAL A 58 20.85 15.89 -14.34
C VAL A 58 22.01 16.55 -15.08
N GLY A 59 21.72 17.49 -15.96
CA GLY A 59 22.71 18.17 -16.80
C GLY A 59 23.07 17.37 -18.04
N SER A 60 24.34 17.40 -18.45
CA SER A 60 24.79 16.85 -19.74
C SER A 60 26.08 16.02 -19.67
N ARG A 61 26.61 15.76 -18.47
CA ARG A 61 27.91 15.07 -18.30
C ARG A 61 27.78 13.58 -17.97
N TYR A 62 26.57 13.11 -17.68
CA TYR A 62 26.31 11.69 -17.47
C TYR A 62 26.38 10.90 -18.80
N ASP A 63 26.61 9.60 -18.69
CA ASP A 63 26.61 8.67 -19.82
C ASP A 63 25.23 8.04 -19.99
N GLU A 64 24.62 8.15 -21.18
CA GLU A 64 23.26 7.63 -21.43
C GLU A 64 23.21 6.10 -21.44
N ASP A 65 24.31 5.44 -21.79
CA ASP A 65 24.39 3.98 -21.78
C ASP A 65 24.37 3.47 -20.33
N GLU A 66 25.02 4.18 -19.40
CA GLU A 66 24.99 3.87 -17.97
C GLU A 66 23.58 4.01 -17.38
N LEU A 67 22.81 5.04 -17.78
CA LEU A 67 21.41 5.17 -17.36
C LEU A 67 20.54 4.03 -17.89
N SER A 68 20.80 3.59 -19.12
CA SER A 68 20.07 2.49 -19.76
C SER A 68 20.36 1.15 -19.09
N ILE A 69 21.63 0.90 -18.73
CA ILE A 69 22.06 -0.27 -17.95
C ILE A 69 21.35 -0.29 -16.59
N LEU A 70 21.35 0.83 -15.87
CA LEU A 70 20.69 0.95 -14.56
C LEU A 70 19.19 0.69 -14.66
N ALA A 71 18.53 1.28 -15.65
CA ALA A 71 17.09 1.14 -15.83
C ALA A 71 16.67 -0.24 -16.36
N GLY A 72 17.59 -0.99 -16.95
CA GLY A 72 17.37 -2.34 -17.47
C GLY A 72 16.40 -2.39 -18.67
N PRO A 73 15.71 -3.52 -18.91
CA PRO A 73 14.92 -3.74 -20.13
C PRO A 73 13.71 -2.79 -20.29
N SER A 74 13.34 -2.04 -19.24
CA SER A 74 12.28 -1.02 -19.27
C SER A 74 12.82 0.41 -19.32
N ALA A 75 14.06 0.63 -19.80
CA ALA A 75 14.75 1.93 -19.81
C ALA A 75 13.89 3.10 -20.32
N ILE A 76 13.11 2.89 -21.38
CA ILE A 76 12.24 3.89 -22.01
C ILE A 76 11.22 4.50 -21.02
N HIS A 77 10.80 3.75 -20.00
CA HIS A 77 9.79 4.18 -19.05
C HIS A 77 10.34 4.58 -17.68
N LYS A 78 11.65 4.42 -17.45
CA LYS A 78 12.27 4.61 -16.12
C LYS A 78 13.24 5.78 -16.05
N ILE A 79 13.85 6.14 -17.17
CA ILE A 79 14.82 7.24 -17.21
C ILE A 79 14.09 8.58 -17.20
N THR A 80 14.51 9.47 -16.31
CA THR A 80 14.11 10.89 -16.32
C THR A 80 15.34 11.76 -16.56
N LYS A 81 15.20 12.82 -17.34
CA LYS A 81 16.31 13.73 -17.68
C LYS A 81 15.94 15.16 -17.28
N LEU A 82 16.81 15.83 -16.54
CA LEU A 82 16.69 17.21 -16.08
C LEU A 82 17.87 18.04 -16.58
N GLN A 83 17.66 19.35 -16.75
CA GLN A 83 18.74 20.27 -17.11
C GLN A 83 19.51 20.71 -15.86
N LEU A 84 18.79 21.04 -14.79
CA LEU A 84 19.36 21.54 -13.54
C LEU A 84 18.80 20.76 -12.34
N PHE A 85 19.54 20.76 -11.23
CA PHE A 85 19.06 20.18 -9.97
C PHE A 85 17.81 20.91 -9.44
N ASP A 86 17.70 22.21 -9.72
CA ASP A 86 16.56 23.03 -9.34
C ASP A 86 15.26 22.61 -10.05
N ASP A 87 15.35 21.79 -11.10
CA ASP A 87 14.19 21.24 -11.81
C ASP A 87 13.62 20.00 -11.11
N LEU A 88 14.29 19.43 -10.09
CA LEU A 88 13.81 18.24 -9.37
C LEU A 88 12.38 18.40 -8.80
N PRO A 89 11.98 19.54 -8.21
CA PRO A 89 10.60 19.74 -7.76
C PRO A 89 9.58 19.67 -8.90
N THR A 90 9.98 20.03 -10.13
CA THR A 90 9.06 20.02 -11.28
C THR A 90 8.63 18.60 -11.67
N ILE A 91 9.45 17.57 -11.38
CA ILE A 91 9.11 16.16 -11.58
C ILE A 91 7.87 15.76 -10.77
N LEU A 92 7.66 16.38 -9.61
CA LEU A 92 6.53 16.11 -8.72
C LEU A 92 5.32 17.02 -9.00
N LEU A 93 5.55 18.17 -9.67
CA LEU A 93 4.54 19.20 -9.88
C LEU A 93 3.91 19.16 -11.28
N LEU A 94 4.65 18.72 -12.31
CA LEU A 94 4.18 18.68 -13.69
C LEU A 94 3.65 17.29 -14.04
N GLY A 95 2.42 17.03 -13.59
CA GLY A 95 1.66 15.82 -13.93
C GLY A 95 2.17 14.59 -13.20
N ASN A 96 1.26 13.71 -12.82
CA ASN A 96 1.55 12.45 -12.12
C ASN A 96 2.43 11.48 -12.95
N ASP A 97 3.08 11.89 -14.03
CA ASP A 97 3.81 11.04 -14.96
C ASP A 97 4.97 10.29 -14.30
N PHE A 98 5.77 10.96 -13.47
CA PHE A 98 6.84 10.28 -12.73
C PHE A 98 6.29 9.32 -11.68
N ILE A 99 5.26 9.74 -10.93
CA ILE A 99 4.58 8.87 -9.96
C ILE A 99 3.92 7.68 -10.65
N ASN A 100 3.31 7.88 -11.81
CA ASN A 100 2.72 6.82 -12.64
C ASN A 100 3.80 5.87 -13.14
N LYS A 101 4.98 6.36 -13.55
CA LYS A 101 6.12 5.51 -13.91
C LYS A 101 6.58 4.65 -12.73
N LEU A 102 6.60 5.20 -11.51
CA LEU A 102 6.93 4.45 -10.29
C LEU A 102 5.85 3.41 -9.95
N CYS A 103 4.58 3.74 -10.13
CA CYS A 103 3.45 2.88 -9.76
C CYS A 103 3.08 1.82 -10.81
N TYR A 104 3.35 2.06 -12.11
CA TYR A 104 2.97 1.19 -13.23
C TYR A 104 4.14 0.44 -13.86
N ASP A 105 5.33 0.43 -13.25
CA ASP A 105 6.44 -0.41 -13.68
C ASP A 105 6.14 -1.89 -13.42
N SER A 106 5.30 -2.43 -14.28
CA SER A 106 5.11 -3.86 -14.44
C SER A 106 6.39 -4.39 -15.06
N ILE A 107 7.27 -4.98 -14.25
CA ILE A 107 8.30 -5.88 -14.74
C ILE A 107 7.57 -6.99 -15.54
N LYS A 108 7.44 -6.81 -16.86
CA LYS A 108 6.78 -7.74 -17.80
C LYS A 108 7.75 -8.77 -18.38
N VAL A 109 8.94 -8.87 -17.80
CA VAL A 109 9.99 -9.77 -18.26
C VAL A 109 10.40 -10.64 -17.09
N CYS A 110 10.05 -11.92 -17.20
CA CYS A 110 10.62 -12.95 -16.35
C CYS A 110 11.92 -13.38 -17.03
N THR A 111 13.03 -13.29 -16.31
CA THR A 111 14.32 -13.84 -16.72
C THR A 111 14.44 -15.22 -16.07
N ASP A 112 14.67 -16.26 -16.87
CA ASP A 112 14.98 -17.59 -16.32
C ASP A 112 16.41 -17.65 -15.76
N ASP A 113 16.73 -18.72 -15.04
CA ASP A 113 18.04 -18.92 -14.40
C ASP A 113 19.21 -18.95 -15.41
N ASP A 114 18.91 -19.05 -16.71
CA ASP A 114 19.86 -19.03 -17.83
C ASP A 114 19.98 -17.63 -18.49
N GLY A 115 19.33 -16.60 -17.95
CA GLY A 115 19.43 -15.22 -18.43
C GLY A 115 18.53 -14.88 -19.63
N ASN A 116 17.61 -15.77 -20.05
CA ASN A 116 16.74 -15.52 -21.20
C ASN A 116 15.49 -14.74 -20.81
N GLN A 117 15.19 -13.70 -21.59
CA GLN A 117 14.02 -12.84 -21.38
C GLN A 117 12.78 -13.42 -22.07
N ARG A 118 11.70 -13.66 -21.33
CA ARG A 118 10.40 -14.07 -21.89
C ARG A 118 9.33 -13.00 -21.66
N LYS A 119 8.55 -12.68 -22.70
CA LYS A 119 7.34 -11.85 -22.59
C LYS A 119 6.30 -12.59 -21.75
N GLY A 120 5.89 -12.00 -20.62
CA GLY A 120 4.76 -12.50 -19.84
C GLY A 120 3.46 -12.54 -20.67
N PRO A 121 2.52 -13.45 -20.37
CA PRO A 121 1.27 -13.55 -21.12
C PRO A 121 0.50 -12.23 -21.03
N GLY A 122 -0.06 -11.78 -22.17
CA GLY A 122 -0.91 -10.59 -22.23
C GLY A 122 -2.19 -10.73 -21.37
N PRO A 123 -2.95 -9.63 -21.19
CA PRO A 123 -4.18 -9.66 -20.39
C PRO A 123 -5.15 -10.72 -20.93
N PRO A 124 -5.75 -11.57 -20.06
CA PRO A 124 -6.61 -12.64 -20.51
C PRO A 124 -7.96 -12.09 -21.02
N ARG A 125 -8.42 -12.58 -22.18
CA ARG A 125 -9.82 -12.49 -22.60
C ARG A 125 -10.66 -13.36 -21.65
N TRP A 126 -11.59 -12.75 -20.93
CA TRP A 126 -12.44 -13.42 -19.95
C TRP A 126 -13.56 -14.24 -20.63
N ASN A 127 -13.76 -15.49 -20.21
CA ASN A 127 -14.87 -16.35 -20.61
C ASN A 127 -15.60 -16.87 -19.34
N PRO A 128 -16.90 -16.60 -19.14
CA PRO A 128 -17.54 -16.65 -17.82
C PRO A 128 -17.98 -18.03 -17.26
N GLU A 129 -17.63 -19.17 -17.84
CA GLU A 129 -18.32 -20.45 -17.52
C GLU A 129 -17.65 -21.43 -16.54
N LYS A 130 -16.54 -21.13 -15.86
CA LYS A 130 -15.95 -22.09 -14.91
C LYS A 130 -15.71 -21.51 -13.53
N ARG A 131 -16.76 -21.53 -12.70
CA ARG A 131 -16.68 -21.33 -11.25
C ARG A 131 -17.16 -22.60 -10.54
N ARG A 132 -16.23 -23.48 -10.16
CA ARG A 132 -16.42 -24.47 -9.06
C ARG A 132 -15.11 -25.19 -8.72
N GLU A 133 -14.99 -25.48 -7.42
CA GLU A 133 -14.12 -26.45 -6.72
C GLU A 133 -12.78 -26.00 -6.06
N THR A 134 -12.94 -25.76 -4.75
CA THR A 134 -12.22 -26.36 -3.60
C THR A 134 -10.74 -26.08 -3.32
N SER A 135 -10.54 -25.56 -2.11
CA SER A 135 -9.38 -25.72 -1.22
C SER A 135 -8.70 -27.10 -1.33
N LYS A 136 -7.47 -27.11 -1.85
CA LYS A 136 -6.40 -28.05 -1.46
C LYS A 136 -5.07 -27.30 -1.41
N ARG A 137 -4.36 -27.41 -0.28
CA ARG A 137 -2.95 -27.04 -0.16
C ARG A 137 -2.14 -27.98 -1.06
N THR A 138 -1.47 -27.41 -2.05
CA THR A 138 -0.24 -27.98 -2.63
C THR A 138 0.64 -26.83 -3.10
N SER A 139 1.88 -26.81 -2.64
CA SER A 139 2.92 -25.90 -3.11
C SER A 139 3.28 -26.24 -4.56
N GLN A 140 3.01 -25.35 -5.51
CA GLN A 140 3.76 -25.16 -6.76
C GLN A 140 3.13 -24.02 -7.59
N SER A 141 3.97 -23.16 -8.16
CA SER A 141 3.65 -21.94 -8.93
C SER A 141 3.17 -20.74 -8.11
N GLY A 142 4.15 -19.92 -7.68
CA GLY A 142 3.93 -18.66 -7.00
C GLY A 142 3.37 -17.58 -7.93
N TYR A 143 2.06 -17.60 -8.15
CA TYR A 143 1.31 -16.38 -8.37
C TYR A 143 0.83 -15.91 -7.00
N ILE A 144 1.28 -14.74 -6.57
CA ILE A 144 0.61 -14.03 -5.47
C ILE A 144 -0.77 -13.72 -6.02
N LYS A 145 -1.77 -14.48 -5.55
CA LYS A 145 -3.16 -14.08 -5.63
C LYS A 145 -3.22 -12.76 -4.83
N LEU A 146 -3.19 -11.63 -5.52
CA LEU A 146 -3.61 -10.37 -4.92
C LEU A 146 -5.10 -10.58 -4.65
N ASP A 147 -5.43 -11.02 -3.44
CA ASP A 147 -6.80 -10.92 -2.93
C ASP A 147 -7.09 -9.41 -2.81
N LEU A 148 -7.52 -8.81 -3.92
CA LEU A 148 -8.12 -7.48 -4.01
C LEU A 148 -9.54 -7.53 -3.41
N ASP A 149 -9.66 -8.02 -2.17
CA ASP A 149 -10.93 -8.13 -1.45
C ASP A 149 -11.46 -6.77 -0.99
N GLY A 150 -10.86 -5.66 -1.46
CA GLY A 150 -11.30 -4.32 -1.14
C GLY A 150 -11.25 -4.02 0.36
N THR A 151 -10.24 -4.59 1.03
CA THR A 151 -10.14 -4.56 2.48
C THR A 151 -8.87 -3.81 2.93
N CYS A 152 -9.05 -2.78 3.75
CA CYS A 152 -7.97 -2.09 4.45
C CYS A 152 -7.85 -2.64 5.88
N LYS A 153 -6.65 -2.82 6.41
CA LYS A 153 -6.41 -3.44 7.72
C LYS A 153 -5.37 -2.66 8.50
N GLY A 154 -5.51 -2.55 9.82
CA GLY A 154 -4.45 -2.05 10.70
C GLY A 154 -4.19 -3.01 11.84
N SER A 155 -2.94 -3.14 12.31
CA SER A 155 -2.54 -4.08 13.37
C SER A 155 -1.66 -3.49 14.47
N SER A 156 -1.45 -4.28 15.54
CA SER A 156 -0.74 -3.92 16.78
C SER A 156 0.66 -3.33 16.62
N ASN A 157 1.36 -3.67 15.54
CA ASN A 157 2.70 -3.16 15.27
C ASN A 157 2.70 -1.82 14.52
N ARG A 158 1.54 -1.14 14.48
CA ARG A 158 1.29 0.12 13.76
C ARG A 158 1.31 -0.04 12.24
N HIS A 159 1.14 -1.26 11.72
CA HIS A 159 1.09 -1.52 10.29
C HIS A 159 -0.32 -1.32 9.77
N ILE A 160 -0.47 -0.50 8.73
CA ILE A 160 -1.69 -0.40 7.93
C ILE A 160 -1.42 -1.04 6.58
N VAL A 161 -2.35 -1.87 6.12
CA VAL A 161 -2.45 -2.38 4.76
C VAL A 161 -3.64 -1.70 4.08
N THR A 162 -3.38 -0.96 3.01
CA THR A 162 -4.38 -0.22 2.23
C THR A 162 -5.20 -1.13 1.32
N PHE A 163 -6.22 -0.58 0.64
CA PHE A 163 -7.05 -1.33 -0.30
C PHE A 163 -6.28 -1.91 -1.50
N ASP A 164 -5.26 -1.20 -1.96
CA ASP A 164 -4.33 -1.63 -3.02
C ASP A 164 -3.16 -2.49 -2.48
N GLY A 165 -3.20 -2.86 -1.19
CA GLY A 165 -2.25 -3.79 -0.58
C GLY A 165 -0.90 -3.16 -0.19
N LEU A 166 -0.78 -1.83 -0.22
CA LEU A 166 0.39 -1.12 0.30
C LEU A 166 0.43 -1.24 1.82
N ASN A 167 1.60 -1.50 2.39
CA ASN A 167 1.79 -1.61 3.83
C ASN A 167 2.72 -0.49 4.33
N PHE A 168 2.33 0.23 5.36
CA PHE A 168 3.18 1.23 6.02
C PHE A 168 2.98 1.24 7.54
N LYS A 169 3.96 1.80 8.24
CA LYS A 169 3.95 1.93 9.70
C LYS A 169 3.56 3.34 10.14
N LEU A 170 2.58 3.46 11.02
CA LEU A 170 2.27 4.71 11.72
C LEU A 170 3.31 5.00 12.81
N ILE A 171 3.81 6.24 12.84
CA ILE A 171 4.95 6.61 13.70
C ILE A 171 4.52 7.51 14.88
N SER A 172 3.32 8.10 14.85
CA SER A 172 2.85 9.08 15.84
C SER A 172 1.55 8.67 16.54
N ASN A 173 1.35 9.22 17.74
CA ASN A 173 0.19 9.09 18.63
C ASN A 173 -0.84 10.20 18.37
N CYS A 174 -1.24 10.37 17.10
CA CYS A 174 -2.21 11.37 16.67
C CYS A 174 -3.56 10.74 16.27
N SER A 175 -4.51 11.60 15.89
CA SER A 175 -5.71 11.19 15.17
C SER A 175 -5.43 11.13 13.67
N TYR A 176 -5.96 10.11 12.99
CA TYR A 176 -5.75 9.87 11.56
C TYR A 176 -7.07 9.60 10.85
N VAL A 177 -7.25 10.21 9.68
CA VAL A 177 -8.34 9.83 8.77
C VAL A 177 -7.93 8.56 8.04
N LEU A 178 -8.57 7.44 8.40
CA LEU A 178 -8.35 6.15 7.73
C LEU A 178 -8.99 6.12 6.36
N PHE A 179 -10.21 6.63 6.27
CA PHE A 179 -11.02 6.58 5.07
C PHE A 179 -11.93 7.80 5.02
N ASP A 180 -12.01 8.44 3.86
CA ASP A 180 -12.94 9.52 3.58
C ASP A 180 -13.48 9.35 2.15
N ASP A 181 -14.81 9.34 2.03
CA ASP A 181 -15.52 9.37 0.76
C ASP A 181 -16.61 10.45 0.79
N LYS A 182 -16.37 11.53 0.06
CA LYS A 182 -17.29 12.66 -0.03
C LYS A 182 -18.57 12.34 -0.80
N MET A 183 -18.56 11.36 -1.71
CA MET A 183 -19.73 11.05 -2.53
C MET A 183 -20.81 10.34 -1.71
N ASN A 184 -20.43 9.35 -0.90
CA ASN A 184 -21.35 8.63 -0.02
C ASN A 184 -21.37 9.21 1.41
N ASN A 185 -20.65 10.31 1.66
CA ASN A 185 -20.59 11.00 2.95
C ASN A 185 -20.21 10.04 4.10
N VAL A 186 -19.08 9.36 3.96
CA VAL A 186 -18.54 8.43 4.95
C VAL A 186 -17.13 8.86 5.34
N GLU A 187 -16.85 8.93 6.65
CA GLU A 187 -15.53 9.22 7.21
C GLU A 187 -15.19 8.23 8.32
N VAL A 188 -13.96 7.73 8.36
CA VAL A 188 -13.43 6.86 9.40
C VAL A 188 -12.19 7.48 10.01
N ILE A 189 -12.19 7.66 11.32
CA ILE A 189 -11.10 8.29 12.07
C ILE A 189 -10.54 7.30 13.10
N LEU A 190 -9.23 7.14 13.12
CA LEU A 190 -8.48 6.40 14.11
C LEU A 190 -7.85 7.36 15.11
N GLN A 191 -8.10 7.17 16.40
CA GLN A 191 -7.41 7.92 17.44
C GLN A 191 -6.38 7.02 18.12
N ASN A 192 -5.09 7.33 17.93
CA ASN A 192 -4.02 6.66 18.64
C ASN A 192 -3.68 7.41 19.94
N GLY A 193 -3.28 6.67 20.96
CA GLY A 193 -2.74 7.24 22.19
C GLY A 193 -1.91 6.24 22.97
N GLU A 194 -1.53 6.59 24.19
CA GLU A 194 -0.74 5.72 25.05
C GLU A 194 -1.56 4.53 25.55
N CYS A 195 -0.96 3.34 25.53
CA CYS A 195 -1.57 2.15 26.10
C CYS A 195 -1.67 2.28 27.63
N ARG A 196 -2.84 2.00 28.21
CA ARG A 196 -3.07 2.10 29.67
C ARG A 196 -2.14 1.24 30.53
N SER A 197 -1.65 0.13 29.98
CA SER A 197 -0.93 -0.92 30.71
C SER A 197 0.55 -1.06 30.33
N LEU A 198 1.03 -0.35 29.30
CA LEU A 198 2.38 -0.52 28.75
C LEU A 198 3.00 0.85 28.45
N SER A 199 4.02 1.23 29.22
CA SER A 199 4.76 2.46 28.98
C SER A 199 5.44 2.42 27.61
N HIS A 200 5.44 3.55 26.90
CA HIS A 200 6.04 3.73 25.57
C HIS A 200 5.41 2.90 24.43
N GLN A 201 4.23 2.32 24.62
CA GLN A 201 3.45 1.73 23.53
C GLN A 201 2.26 2.61 23.12
N THR A 202 1.93 2.56 21.83
CA THR A 202 0.81 3.28 21.23
C THR A 202 -0.31 2.31 20.89
N CYS A 203 -1.50 2.55 21.42
CA CYS A 203 -2.70 1.77 21.18
C CYS A 203 -3.69 2.60 20.34
N MET A 204 -4.50 1.91 19.54
CA MET A 204 -5.71 2.48 18.94
C MET A 204 -6.71 2.68 20.07
N ASN A 205 -6.87 3.91 20.53
CA ASN A 205 -7.76 4.25 21.64
C ASN A 205 -9.22 4.19 21.21
N SER A 206 -9.51 4.62 19.99
CA SER A 206 -10.83 4.52 19.40
C SER A 206 -10.80 4.49 17.89
N VAL A 207 -11.83 3.89 17.31
CA VAL A 207 -12.17 4.01 15.88
C VAL A 207 -13.55 4.61 15.76
N GLN A 208 -13.65 5.71 15.03
CA GLN A 208 -14.88 6.47 14.81
C GLN A 208 -15.33 6.32 13.36
N VAL A 209 -16.63 6.08 13.15
CA VAL A 209 -17.28 6.00 11.84
C VAL A 209 -18.37 7.05 11.80
N LYS A 210 -18.34 7.93 10.79
CA LYS A 210 -19.37 8.92 10.52
C LYS A 210 -20.05 8.61 9.20
N HIS A 211 -21.37 8.70 9.19
CA HIS A 211 -22.16 8.66 7.97
C HIS A 211 -23.41 9.53 8.13
N ASP A 212 -23.62 10.45 7.19
CA ASP A 212 -24.68 11.46 7.28
C ASP A 212 -24.59 12.33 8.54
N GLN A 213 -25.59 12.24 9.43
CA GLN A 213 -25.65 12.99 10.68
C GLN A 213 -25.45 12.11 11.92
N GLU A 214 -25.11 10.84 11.72
CA GLU A 214 -24.84 9.89 12.79
C GLU A 214 -23.34 9.57 12.88
N GLU A 215 -22.85 9.45 14.11
CA GLU A 215 -21.47 9.11 14.44
C GLU A 215 -21.45 7.96 15.42
N VAL A 216 -20.65 6.93 15.13
CA VAL A 216 -20.38 5.79 16.01
C VAL A 216 -18.91 5.81 16.43
N THR A 217 -18.62 5.69 17.72
CA THR A 217 -17.24 5.54 18.21
C THR A 217 -17.09 4.25 19.00
N LEU A 218 -16.10 3.45 18.61
CA LEU A 218 -15.70 2.19 19.24
C LEU A 218 -14.45 2.44 20.07
N PHE A 219 -14.50 2.18 21.38
CA PHE A 219 -13.39 2.47 22.29
C PHE A 219 -12.61 1.21 22.67
N ASN A 220 -11.33 1.38 22.99
CA ASN A 220 -10.46 0.28 23.37
C ASN A 220 -10.81 -0.43 24.68
N ASN A 221 -11.71 0.15 25.49
CA ASN A 221 -12.25 -0.43 26.71
C ASN A 221 -13.58 -1.19 26.47
N MET A 222 -13.88 -1.54 25.22
CA MET A 222 -15.13 -2.19 24.78
C MET A 222 -16.40 -1.33 24.91
N GLN A 223 -16.27 -0.03 25.20
CA GLN A 223 -17.41 0.88 25.19
C GLN A 223 -17.77 1.28 23.75
N VAL A 224 -19.05 1.51 23.48
CA VAL A 224 -19.54 2.09 22.23
C VAL A 224 -20.33 3.35 22.54
N SER A 225 -20.13 4.40 21.73
CA SER A 225 -20.98 5.58 21.74
C SER A 225 -21.61 5.83 20.37
N VAL A 226 -22.82 6.38 20.41
CA VAL A 226 -23.53 6.92 19.24
C VAL A 226 -23.83 8.39 19.51
N ASN A 227 -23.38 9.28 18.63
CA ASN A 227 -23.49 10.74 18.78
C ASN A 227 -22.99 11.23 20.16
N GLY A 228 -21.85 10.69 20.60
CA GLY A 228 -21.22 11.01 21.90
C GLY A 228 -21.90 10.41 23.13
N ARG A 229 -23.01 9.68 22.99
CA ARG A 229 -23.71 9.02 24.11
C ARG A 229 -23.36 7.54 24.17
N SER A 230 -22.96 7.05 25.33
CA SER A 230 -22.69 5.62 25.52
C SER A 230 -23.96 4.82 25.29
N VAL A 231 -23.86 3.74 24.52
CA VAL A 231 -24.96 2.82 24.23
C VAL A 231 -24.59 1.39 24.61
N THR A 232 -25.60 0.52 24.76
CA THR A 232 -25.43 -0.93 24.91
C THR A 232 -25.53 -1.61 23.55
N VAL A 233 -24.69 -2.61 23.29
CA VAL A 233 -24.65 -3.39 22.05
C VAL A 233 -25.34 -4.75 22.25
N PRO A 234 -26.09 -5.30 21.27
CA PRO A 234 -26.33 -4.81 19.91
C PRO A 234 -27.12 -3.49 19.88
N HIS A 235 -26.76 -2.60 18.96
CA HIS A 235 -27.44 -1.32 18.75
C HIS A 235 -27.64 -1.07 17.26
N HIS A 236 -28.89 -0.99 16.83
CA HIS A 236 -29.24 -0.82 15.41
C HIS A 236 -30.07 0.45 15.23
N SER A 237 -29.64 1.32 14.31
CA SER A 237 -30.35 2.52 13.88
C SER A 237 -30.83 2.35 12.43
N SER A 238 -31.42 3.41 11.85
CA SER A 238 -31.77 3.40 10.43
C SER A 238 -30.56 3.49 9.48
N VAL A 239 -29.38 3.78 10.05
CA VAL A 239 -28.11 4.03 9.36
C VAL A 239 -27.10 2.93 9.69
N PHE A 240 -26.91 2.63 10.98
CA PHE A 240 -25.87 1.74 11.47
C PHE A 240 -26.43 0.44 12.09
N GLU A 241 -25.75 -0.67 11.84
CA GLU A 241 -25.86 -1.88 12.65
C GLU A 241 -24.56 -2.04 13.44
N ILE A 242 -24.66 -2.13 14.77
CA ILE A 242 -23.52 -2.26 15.66
C ILE A 242 -23.68 -3.54 16.47
N ASP A 243 -22.68 -4.42 16.37
CA ASP A 243 -22.63 -5.70 17.06
C ASP A 243 -21.28 -5.90 17.77
N VAL A 244 -21.26 -6.79 18.77
CA VAL A 244 -20.04 -7.24 19.44
C VAL A 244 -19.99 -8.76 19.47
N TYR A 245 -18.90 -9.34 18.99
CA TYR A 245 -18.66 -10.78 18.97
C TYR A 245 -17.67 -11.20 20.06
N GLY A 246 -18.03 -12.24 20.81
CA GLY A 246 -17.15 -12.87 21.81
C GLY A 246 -16.65 -11.93 22.92
N ALA A 247 -17.33 -10.79 23.12
CA ALA A 247 -16.89 -9.69 24.00
C ALA A 247 -15.53 -9.06 23.64
N VAL A 248 -15.03 -9.27 22.42
CA VAL A 248 -13.69 -8.84 22.01
C VAL A 248 -13.64 -8.07 20.69
N ILE A 249 -14.61 -8.29 19.80
CA ILE A 249 -14.63 -7.69 18.47
C ILE A 249 -15.86 -6.79 18.36
N HIS A 250 -15.65 -5.52 18.06
CA HIS A 250 -16.70 -4.63 17.58
C HIS A 250 -16.90 -4.81 16.08
N GLU A 251 -18.15 -4.71 15.64
CA GLU A 251 -18.51 -4.61 14.23
C GLU A 251 -19.49 -3.46 14.03
N VAL A 252 -19.23 -2.61 13.04
CA VAL A 252 -20.11 -1.52 12.59
C VAL A 252 -20.37 -1.71 11.11
N LYS A 253 -21.63 -1.78 10.72
CA LYS A 253 -22.05 -1.85 9.32
C LYS A 253 -22.85 -0.63 8.93
N ILE A 254 -22.73 -0.25 7.65
CA ILE A 254 -23.71 0.59 6.96
C ILE A 254 -24.34 -0.29 5.88
N PRO A 255 -25.43 -1.02 6.18
CA PRO A 255 -25.95 -2.07 5.30
C PRO A 255 -26.28 -1.57 3.89
N LYS A 256 -26.83 -0.35 3.79
CA LYS A 256 -27.17 0.28 2.51
C LYS A 256 -25.98 0.49 1.58
N LEU A 257 -24.78 0.63 2.13
CA LEU A 257 -23.54 0.83 1.36
C LEU A 257 -22.69 -0.44 1.26
N GLY A 258 -23.03 -1.51 1.99
CA GLY A 258 -22.16 -2.68 2.14
C GLY A 258 -20.80 -2.33 2.74
N PHE A 259 -20.77 -1.34 3.63
CA PHE A 259 -19.61 -0.96 4.43
C PHE A 259 -19.58 -1.82 5.70
N VAL A 260 -18.40 -2.37 6.02
CA VAL A 260 -18.18 -3.14 7.25
C VAL A 260 -16.85 -2.72 7.88
N LEU A 261 -16.88 -2.30 9.14
CA LEU A 261 -15.70 -2.05 9.94
C LEU A 261 -15.69 -2.95 11.17
N THR A 262 -14.60 -3.69 11.39
CA THR A 262 -14.35 -4.40 12.63
C THR A 262 -13.19 -3.80 13.40
N PHE A 263 -13.27 -3.83 14.72
CA PHE A 263 -12.21 -3.37 15.62
C PHE A 263 -12.07 -4.33 16.80
N THR A 264 -10.84 -4.81 17.01
CA THR A 264 -10.50 -5.77 18.07
C THR A 264 -9.46 -5.13 18.99
N PRO A 265 -9.87 -4.46 20.07
CA PRO A 265 -8.97 -3.71 20.94
C PRO A 265 -7.85 -4.54 21.55
N SER A 266 -8.12 -5.80 21.93
CA SER A 266 -7.19 -6.68 22.65
C SER A 266 -5.92 -7.00 21.84
N ILE A 267 -6.02 -7.00 20.52
CA ILE A 267 -4.91 -7.20 19.59
C ILE A 267 -4.62 -5.97 18.75
N ASN A 268 -5.23 -4.82 19.10
CA ASN A 268 -5.00 -3.54 18.46
C ASN A 268 -5.15 -3.61 16.92
N GLU A 269 -6.24 -4.24 16.46
CA GLU A 269 -6.49 -4.55 15.05
C GLU A 269 -7.81 -3.94 14.57
N PHE A 270 -7.82 -3.36 13.36
CA PHE A 270 -9.05 -3.00 12.65
C PHE A 270 -9.06 -3.57 11.24
N MET A 271 -10.26 -3.77 10.70
CA MET A 271 -10.50 -4.13 9.31
C MET A 271 -11.63 -3.28 8.75
N LEU A 272 -11.42 -2.70 7.58
CA LEU A 272 -12.41 -1.92 6.83
C LEU A 272 -12.62 -2.60 5.49
N GLN A 273 -13.84 -3.06 5.24
CA GLN A 273 -14.25 -3.69 3.99
C GLN A 273 -15.33 -2.84 3.31
N LEU A 274 -15.15 -2.63 2.00
CA LEU A 274 -16.04 -1.82 1.18
C LEU A 274 -16.71 -2.65 0.08
N ASN A 275 -17.93 -2.25 -0.29
CA ASN A 275 -18.61 -2.78 -1.46
C ASN A 275 -18.06 -2.15 -2.76
N PRO A 276 -17.49 -2.95 -3.68
CA PRO A 276 -16.92 -2.44 -4.93
C PRO A 276 -17.93 -1.84 -5.91
N HIS A 277 -19.23 -2.04 -5.67
CA HIS A 277 -20.29 -1.48 -6.51
C HIS A 277 -20.74 -0.09 -6.06
N VAL A 278 -20.41 0.30 -4.83
CA VAL A 278 -20.84 1.57 -4.21
C VAL A 278 -19.67 2.54 -4.09
N PHE A 279 -18.50 2.05 -3.68
CA PHE A 279 -17.30 2.85 -3.51
C PHE A 279 -16.40 2.79 -4.74
N SER A 280 -15.74 3.90 -5.07
CA SER A 280 -14.92 4.06 -6.28
C SER A 280 -13.56 4.71 -5.98
N SER A 281 -12.76 5.03 -7.01
CA SER A 281 -11.39 5.56 -6.87
C SER A 281 -11.30 6.99 -6.32
N SER A 282 -12.41 7.60 -5.91
CA SER A 282 -12.50 8.92 -5.27
C SER A 282 -12.19 8.91 -3.77
N THR A 283 -11.94 7.75 -3.17
CA THR A 283 -11.67 7.64 -1.72
C THR A 283 -10.32 8.24 -1.36
N SER A 284 -10.21 8.79 -0.14
CA SER A 284 -8.97 9.35 0.38
C SER A 284 -8.72 8.90 1.83
N GLY A 285 -7.57 9.27 2.39
CA GLY A 285 -7.13 8.84 3.72
C GLY A 285 -6.06 7.74 3.67
N LEU A 286 -5.71 7.24 4.86
CA LEU A 286 -4.62 6.29 5.04
C LEU A 286 -4.86 4.92 4.37
N CYS A 287 -6.10 4.51 4.16
CA CYS A 287 -6.44 3.28 3.43
C CYS A 287 -6.27 3.40 1.91
N GLY A 288 -5.88 4.58 1.41
CA GLY A 288 -5.60 4.82 0.00
C GLY A 288 -6.84 4.87 -0.89
N LYS A 289 -6.60 4.85 -2.20
CA LYS A 289 -7.67 4.82 -3.20
C LYS A 289 -8.21 3.42 -3.38
N TYR A 290 -9.53 3.30 -3.40
CA TYR A 290 -10.20 2.06 -3.76
C TYR A 290 -10.29 1.94 -5.28
N CYS A 291 -9.33 1.27 -5.90
CA CYS A 291 -9.30 1.03 -7.35
C CYS A 291 -9.72 -0.40 -7.67
N LYS A 292 -10.77 -0.56 -8.48
CA LYS A 292 -11.10 -1.83 -9.11
C LYS A 292 -10.47 -1.87 -10.51
N ASP A 293 -9.61 -2.85 -10.76
CA ASP A 293 -9.25 -3.20 -12.14
C ASP A 293 -10.50 -3.74 -12.85
N ARG A 294 -10.89 -3.07 -13.94
CA ARG A 294 -12.11 -3.33 -14.68
C ARG A 294 -11.89 -4.39 -15.76
#